data_AF-A0A2N7WPK9-F1
#
_entry.id   AF-A0A2N7WPK9-F1
#
_cell.length_a   1.000
_cell.length_b   1.000
_cell.length_c   1.000
_cell.angle_alpha   90.00
_cell.angle_beta   90.00
_cell.angle_gamma   90.00
#
_symmetry.space_group_name_H-M   'P 1'
#
loop_
_entity.id
_entity.type
_entity.pdbx_description
1 polymer ?
#
loop_
_entity_poly.entity_id
_entity_poly.type
_entity_poly.pdbx_seq_one_letter_code
_entity_poly.pdbx_strand_id
1 'polypeptide(L)'
;MSAAYLDETARVRAALAVIPADDYGTWVDMAFALKNGLGDAGFEIWDEWSRTASNYNERAARTTWRSANEAGGKTLASLFWLARQHGFDLTRTQYPDRMATALLPNADTVVRRTREEAQQRARHAAVAREAQAVWQWARPVGPEHPYLIRKQLAPVSTLRELEAPELHALLGYTPTSEELPLAGRVLVVPFWIGEAISTLELIDEHGRKSSLAGGLKKGGYWSAGLLPTTDQPTTPILIGEGMATVLSAYRATEWMALATLSSGTLPQVSAILRDRYPDAELVVLGDLGPGEAKARQAAQESHARLALPIFASDARIDDKTPTDFNDMAVLSGFAYVRERLRDIAFRTIDQTRTGTEPAADAAAEELTTGAEAHELKEQVMGNVKAKLVNEAEDASRRRAPKRGASKQAAAPESPTVAEGSVTAEPIAATPAHERPTAPTRAAVGEPLFAVSDVPDEVRAQAEYRFGAPLRVAAPRENGGPYRGEVFNTEHYVIQEVATRSVVFHPKAQMQFVSERLRWMDENARLNGAELQIGYDGDRPKVYPWDRARELLERTVGSLKKSARELNYSPNLEVMLDQLQARSWARVREARAAALEQSKEKGASQDPSGPDR
;
A
#
# COMPACT_ATOMS: atom_id res chain seq x y z
N MET A 1 -68.38 -22.93 15.23
CA MET A 1 -67.32 -22.55 14.29
C MET A 1 -66.01 -22.52 15.08
N SER A 2 -65.20 -23.58 14.97
CA SER A 2 -63.92 -23.71 15.68
C SER A 2 -62.82 -23.28 14.70
N ALA A 3 -62.18 -22.14 14.97
CA ALA A 3 -61.05 -21.65 14.18
C ALA A 3 -59.86 -22.58 14.43
N ALA A 4 -59.35 -23.18 13.35
CA ALA A 4 -58.21 -24.06 13.36
C ALA A 4 -56.98 -23.37 14.00
N TYR A 5 -56.24 -24.13 14.81
CA TYR A 5 -54.96 -23.74 15.39
C TYR A 5 -54.07 -23.08 14.32
N LEU A 6 -53.76 -21.80 14.52
CA LEU A 6 -52.73 -21.08 13.78
C LEU A 6 -51.39 -21.74 14.09
N ASP A 7 -50.64 -22.15 13.07
CA ASP A 7 -49.21 -22.39 13.26
C ASP A 7 -48.52 -21.02 13.39
N GLU A 8 -48.30 -20.60 14.64
CA GLU A 8 -47.67 -19.32 14.99
C GLU A 8 -46.29 -19.19 14.34
N THR A 9 -45.59 -20.31 14.17
CA THR A 9 -44.32 -20.41 13.46
C THR A 9 -44.44 -19.96 12.01
N ALA A 10 -45.42 -20.49 11.27
CA ALA A 10 -45.68 -20.11 9.88
C ALA A 10 -46.08 -18.63 9.75
N ARG A 11 -46.81 -18.11 10.73
CA ARG A 11 -47.20 -16.70 10.78
C ARG A 11 -46.01 -15.77 11.03
N VAL A 12 -45.12 -16.13 11.96
CA VAL A 12 -43.86 -15.41 12.22
C VAL A 12 -42.96 -15.42 10.99
N ARG A 13 -42.80 -16.60 10.36
CA ARG A 13 -42.03 -16.79 9.13
C ARG A 13 -42.51 -15.86 8.00
N ALA A 14 -43.82 -15.80 7.79
CA ALA A 14 -44.42 -14.93 6.78
C ALA A 14 -44.29 -13.43 7.11
N ALA A 15 -44.35 -13.06 8.38
CA ALA A 15 -44.19 -11.67 8.82
C ALA A 15 -42.73 -11.19 8.67
N LEU A 16 -41.75 -12.04 9.00
CA LEU A 16 -40.34 -11.74 8.82
C LEU A 16 -40.00 -11.50 7.35
N ALA A 17 -40.57 -12.32 6.45
CA ALA A 17 -40.27 -12.28 5.01
C ALA A 17 -40.62 -10.97 4.29
N VAL A 18 -41.45 -10.09 4.87
CA VAL A 18 -41.76 -8.77 4.27
C VAL A 18 -40.83 -7.65 4.78
N ILE A 19 -40.05 -7.91 5.83
CA ILE A 19 -39.15 -6.94 6.46
C ILE A 19 -37.74 -7.11 5.88
N PRO A 20 -37.08 -6.05 5.39
CA PRO A 20 -35.68 -6.12 4.97
C PRO A 20 -34.74 -6.43 6.15
N ALA A 21 -33.77 -7.32 5.95
CA ALA A 21 -32.84 -7.75 6.99
C ALA A 21 -31.55 -6.91 7.08
N ASP A 22 -31.33 -5.95 6.18
CA ASP A 22 -30.06 -5.20 6.07
C ASP A 22 -29.82 -4.18 7.20
N ASP A 23 -30.88 -3.67 7.82
CA ASP A 23 -30.78 -2.67 8.89
C ASP A 23 -30.42 -3.32 10.23
N TYR A 24 -29.28 -2.91 10.82
CA TYR A 24 -28.75 -3.54 12.03
C TYR A 24 -29.68 -3.41 13.24
N GLY A 25 -30.32 -2.24 13.43
CA GLY A 25 -31.24 -2.02 14.55
C GLY A 25 -32.46 -2.93 14.46
N THR A 26 -33.07 -3.00 13.28
CA THR A 26 -34.17 -3.91 12.97
C THR A 26 -33.77 -5.36 13.12
N TRP A 27 -32.59 -5.73 12.62
CA TRP A 27 -32.05 -7.08 12.65
C TRP A 27 -31.87 -7.60 14.09
N VAL A 28 -31.30 -6.77 14.97
CA VAL A 28 -31.19 -7.04 16.40
C VAL A 28 -32.59 -7.11 17.04
N ASP A 29 -33.46 -6.13 16.80
CA ASP A 29 -34.81 -6.13 17.36
C ASP A 29 -35.61 -7.40 17.01
N MET A 30 -35.47 -7.91 15.78
CA MET A 30 -36.12 -9.16 15.36
C MET A 30 -35.51 -10.38 16.05
N ALA A 31 -34.21 -10.39 16.33
CA ALA A 31 -33.57 -11.46 17.11
C ALA A 31 -34.20 -11.55 18.51
N PHE A 32 -34.39 -10.40 19.15
CA PHE A 32 -34.98 -10.31 20.48
C PHE A 32 -36.47 -10.68 20.46
N ALA A 33 -37.22 -10.18 19.46
CA ALA A 33 -38.64 -10.50 19.30
C ALA A 33 -38.89 -12.00 19.09
N LEU A 34 -38.09 -12.67 18.25
CA LEU A 34 -38.23 -14.10 17.98
C LEU A 34 -37.80 -14.94 19.17
N LYS A 35 -36.71 -14.58 19.86
CA LYS A 35 -36.27 -15.29 21.05
C LYS A 35 -37.27 -15.16 22.21
N ASN A 36 -37.88 -14.00 22.38
CA ASN A 36 -38.97 -13.81 23.35
C ASN A 36 -40.20 -14.68 23.04
N GLY A 37 -40.59 -14.79 21.77
CA GLY A 37 -41.82 -15.50 21.39
C GLY A 37 -41.67 -17.01 21.22
N LEU A 38 -40.52 -17.45 20.72
CA LEU A 38 -40.29 -18.83 20.28
C LEU A 38 -39.12 -19.51 21.01
N GLY A 39 -38.46 -18.82 21.96
CA GLY A 39 -37.25 -19.30 22.62
C GLY A 39 -36.13 -19.57 21.62
N ASP A 40 -35.26 -20.52 21.94
CA ASP A 40 -34.14 -20.91 21.07
C ASP A 40 -34.58 -21.52 19.72
N ALA A 41 -35.80 -22.06 19.63
CA ALA A 41 -36.35 -22.57 18.37
C ALA A 41 -36.56 -21.45 17.32
N GLY A 42 -36.62 -20.19 17.76
CA GLY A 42 -36.70 -19.03 16.86
C GLY A 42 -35.41 -18.75 16.09
N PHE A 43 -34.26 -19.32 16.48
CA PHE A 43 -32.97 -19.02 15.86
C PHE A 43 -32.97 -19.41 14.38
N GLU A 44 -33.49 -20.58 14.04
CA GLU A 44 -33.47 -21.07 12.65
C GLU A 44 -34.26 -20.13 11.72
N ILE A 45 -35.42 -19.65 12.18
CA ILE A 45 -36.27 -18.74 11.41
C ILE A 45 -35.58 -17.38 11.25
N TRP A 46 -35.02 -16.86 12.34
CA TRP A 46 -34.31 -15.59 12.30
C TRP A 46 -33.03 -15.66 11.46
N ASP A 47 -32.25 -16.75 11.55
CA ASP A 47 -31.02 -16.95 10.78
C ASP A 47 -31.32 -17.08 9.28
N GLU A 48 -32.36 -17.83 8.91
CA GLU A 48 -32.79 -17.98 7.53
C GLU A 48 -33.20 -16.63 6.91
N TRP A 49 -33.92 -15.80 7.66
CA TRP A 49 -34.23 -14.42 7.25
C TRP A 49 -32.99 -13.52 7.23
N SER A 50 -32.11 -13.65 8.21
CA SER A 50 -30.87 -12.89 8.32
C SER A 50 -29.97 -13.10 7.11
N ARG A 51 -29.92 -14.33 6.57
CA ARG A 51 -29.17 -14.67 5.35
C ARG A 51 -29.64 -13.93 4.09
N THR A 52 -30.84 -13.34 4.12
CA THR A 52 -31.33 -12.50 3.01
C THR A 52 -30.65 -11.13 2.97
N ALA A 53 -30.03 -10.68 4.08
CA ALA A 53 -29.32 -9.42 4.18
C ALA A 53 -27.98 -9.44 3.42
N SER A 54 -27.67 -8.36 2.72
CA SER A 54 -26.42 -8.24 1.94
C SER A 54 -25.14 -8.28 2.82
N ASN A 55 -25.26 -7.84 4.06
CA ASN A 55 -24.22 -7.75 5.08
C ASN A 55 -24.22 -8.90 6.11
N TYR A 56 -24.94 -10.01 5.84
CA TYR A 56 -25.02 -11.13 6.77
C TYR A 56 -23.65 -11.74 7.11
N ASN A 57 -23.46 -12.03 8.39
CA ASN A 57 -22.29 -12.73 8.93
C ASN A 57 -22.74 -13.77 9.95
N GLU A 58 -22.45 -15.04 9.69
CA GLU A 58 -22.90 -16.16 10.54
C GLU A 58 -22.37 -16.04 11.99
N ARG A 59 -21.13 -15.60 12.17
CA ARG A 59 -20.53 -15.45 13.50
C ARG A 59 -21.20 -14.31 14.28
N ALA A 60 -21.51 -13.21 13.60
CA ALA A 60 -22.27 -12.11 14.18
C ALA A 60 -23.68 -12.57 14.57
N ALA A 61 -24.38 -13.30 13.69
CA ALA A 61 -25.71 -13.84 13.94
C ALA A 61 -25.74 -14.72 15.21
N ARG A 62 -24.81 -15.67 15.34
CA ARG A 62 -24.70 -16.53 16.54
C ARG A 62 -24.36 -15.76 17.81
N THR A 63 -23.63 -14.65 17.70
CA THR A 63 -23.27 -13.82 18.85
C THR A 63 -24.45 -12.97 19.29
N THR A 64 -25.11 -12.31 18.34
CA THR A 64 -26.31 -11.51 18.58
C THR A 64 -27.44 -12.36 19.17
N TRP A 65 -27.67 -13.57 18.63
CA TRP A 65 -28.69 -14.47 19.19
C TRP A 65 -28.42 -14.86 20.64
N ARG A 66 -27.15 -15.10 21.00
CA ARG A 66 -26.74 -15.37 22.39
C ARG A 66 -26.93 -14.16 23.30
N SER A 67 -26.77 -12.95 22.77
CA SER A 67 -27.00 -11.70 23.53
C SER A 67 -28.48 -11.36 23.74
N ALA A 68 -29.38 -11.90 22.90
CA ALA A 68 -30.81 -11.72 23.08
C ALA A 68 -31.31 -12.47 24.32
N ASN A 69 -32.19 -11.84 25.11
CA ASN A 69 -32.79 -12.41 26.31
C ASN A 69 -34.30 -12.60 26.11
N GLU A 70 -34.83 -13.75 26.56
CA GLU A 70 -36.26 -14.06 26.54
C GLU A 70 -37.10 -13.06 27.35
N ALA A 71 -36.52 -12.42 28.37
CA ALA A 71 -37.16 -11.37 29.17
C ALA A 71 -37.04 -9.94 28.57
N GLY A 72 -36.62 -9.82 27.31
CA GLY A 72 -36.41 -8.54 26.64
C GLY A 72 -37.71 -7.78 26.31
N GLY A 73 -37.61 -6.45 26.13
CA GLY A 73 -38.76 -5.58 25.84
C GLY A 73 -39.31 -5.67 24.39
N LYS A 74 -38.65 -6.43 23.51
CA LYS A 74 -39.11 -6.67 22.13
C LYS A 74 -39.78 -8.02 22.07
N THR A 75 -41.02 -8.07 21.59
CA THR A 75 -41.85 -9.28 21.54
C THR A 75 -42.33 -9.53 20.12
N LEU A 76 -43.02 -10.65 19.88
CA LEU A 76 -43.66 -10.90 18.58
C LEU A 76 -44.63 -9.78 18.17
N ALA A 77 -45.19 -9.03 19.12
CA ALA A 77 -46.00 -7.84 18.80
C ALA A 77 -45.18 -6.76 18.07
N SER A 78 -43.90 -6.59 18.41
CA SER A 78 -42.97 -5.68 17.71
C SER A 78 -42.71 -6.13 16.28
N LEU A 79 -42.50 -7.44 16.07
CA LEU A 79 -42.40 -8.04 14.73
C LEU A 79 -43.65 -7.74 13.91
N PHE A 80 -44.84 -8.08 14.42
CA PHE A 80 -46.09 -7.92 13.69
C PHE A 80 -46.43 -6.45 13.43
N TRP A 81 -46.09 -5.55 14.35
CA TRP A 81 -46.23 -4.12 14.15
C TRP A 81 -45.34 -3.62 12.99
N LEU A 82 -44.08 -4.05 12.95
CA LEU A 82 -43.15 -3.68 11.88
C LEU A 82 -43.53 -4.32 10.55
N ALA A 83 -43.91 -5.60 10.55
CA ALA A 83 -44.39 -6.29 9.36
C ALA A 83 -45.60 -5.55 8.74
N ARG A 84 -46.52 -5.03 9.57
CA ARG A 84 -47.66 -4.22 9.10
C ARG A 84 -47.22 -2.93 8.40
N GLN A 85 -46.15 -2.27 8.87
CA GLN A 85 -45.55 -1.11 8.20
C GLN A 85 -45.03 -1.48 6.80
N HIS A 86 -44.57 -2.72 6.64
CA HIS A 86 -44.12 -3.30 5.37
C HIS A 86 -45.23 -3.98 4.55
N GLY A 87 -46.50 -3.71 4.88
CA GLY A 87 -47.65 -4.20 4.11
C GLY A 87 -48.14 -5.60 4.48
N PHE A 88 -47.75 -6.15 5.64
CA PHE A 88 -48.30 -7.40 6.17
C PHE A 88 -49.75 -7.22 6.65
N ASP A 89 -50.64 -8.09 6.18
CA ASP A 89 -52.04 -8.14 6.62
C ASP A 89 -52.19 -9.09 7.80
N LEU A 90 -52.47 -8.54 9.00
CA LEU A 90 -52.62 -9.29 10.24
C LEU A 90 -53.89 -10.16 10.31
N THR A 91 -54.89 -9.89 9.46
CA THR A 91 -56.21 -10.54 9.47
C THR A 91 -56.26 -11.81 8.63
N ARG A 92 -55.22 -12.03 7.82
CA ARG A 92 -55.14 -13.18 6.93
C ARG A 92 -54.99 -14.48 7.73
N THR A 93 -55.79 -15.47 7.37
CA THR A 93 -55.91 -16.76 8.07
C THR A 93 -54.93 -17.82 7.57
N GLN A 94 -54.30 -17.61 6.41
CA GLN A 94 -53.36 -18.54 5.81
C GLN A 94 -52.27 -17.78 5.05
N TYR A 95 -51.01 -18.10 5.35
CA TYR A 95 -49.85 -17.51 4.70
C TYR A 95 -49.10 -18.63 3.95
N PRO A 96 -48.84 -18.49 2.64
CA PRO A 96 -47.92 -19.39 1.97
C PRO A 96 -46.52 -19.24 2.59
N ASP A 97 -45.79 -20.34 2.70
CA ASP A 97 -44.38 -20.33 3.12
C ASP A 97 -43.54 -19.65 2.04
N ARG A 98 -43.46 -18.32 2.12
CA ARG A 98 -42.73 -17.48 1.17
C ARG A 98 -41.22 -17.48 1.42
N MET A 99 -40.75 -17.97 2.58
CA MET A 99 -39.30 -18.03 2.84
C MET A 99 -38.61 -19.03 1.91
N ALA A 100 -39.26 -20.16 1.59
CA ALA A 100 -38.78 -21.10 0.58
C ALA A 100 -38.64 -20.49 -0.84
N THR A 101 -39.44 -19.47 -1.19
CA THR A 101 -39.35 -18.76 -2.49
C THR A 101 -38.38 -17.57 -2.45
N ALA A 102 -38.06 -17.05 -1.27
CA ALA A 102 -37.14 -15.93 -1.05
C ALA A 102 -35.66 -16.34 -0.95
N LEU A 103 -35.35 -17.65 -0.91
CA LEU A 103 -34.00 -18.21 -0.81
C LEU A 103 -33.17 -18.18 -2.11
N LEU A 104 -33.79 -17.86 -3.26
CA LEU A 104 -33.00 -17.49 -4.42
C LEU A 104 -32.49 -16.06 -4.18
N PRO A 105 -31.16 -15.84 -4.08
CA PRO A 105 -30.66 -14.48 -3.89
C PRO A 105 -31.20 -13.66 -5.05
N ASN A 106 -31.98 -12.63 -4.72
CA ASN A 106 -32.61 -11.75 -5.71
C ASN A 106 -31.53 -11.37 -6.73
N ALA A 107 -31.81 -11.50 -8.04
CA ALA A 107 -30.77 -11.25 -9.05
C ALA A 107 -30.10 -9.88 -8.84
N ASP A 108 -30.87 -8.90 -8.37
CA ASP A 108 -30.39 -7.58 -7.98
C ASP A 108 -29.41 -7.58 -6.80
N THR A 109 -29.55 -8.45 -5.79
CA THR A 109 -28.62 -8.52 -4.65
C THR A 109 -27.31 -9.19 -5.03
N VAL A 110 -27.34 -10.22 -5.88
CA VAL A 110 -26.12 -10.83 -6.45
C VAL A 110 -25.39 -9.82 -7.33
N VAL A 111 -26.12 -9.08 -8.18
CA VAL A 111 -25.56 -8.01 -9.01
C VAL A 111 -24.98 -6.88 -8.15
N ARG A 112 -25.62 -6.52 -7.03
CA ARG A 112 -25.10 -5.49 -6.12
C ARG A 112 -23.84 -5.96 -5.40
N ARG A 113 -23.82 -7.17 -4.82
CA ARG A 113 -22.64 -7.76 -4.17
C ARG A 113 -21.47 -7.87 -5.15
N THR A 114 -21.69 -8.41 -6.34
CA THR A 114 -20.64 -8.51 -7.36
C THR A 114 -20.12 -7.14 -7.78
N ARG A 115 -20.99 -6.12 -7.88
CA ARG A 115 -20.57 -4.73 -8.16
C ARG A 115 -19.78 -4.12 -7.01
N GLU A 116 -20.19 -4.32 -5.76
CA GLU A 116 -19.50 -3.83 -4.57
C GLU A 116 -18.13 -4.50 -4.39
N GLU A 117 -18.05 -5.82 -4.56
CA GLU A 117 -16.80 -6.60 -4.55
C GLU A 117 -15.87 -6.16 -5.69
N ALA A 118 -16.41 -5.97 -6.90
CA ALA A 118 -15.64 -5.47 -8.04
C ALA A 118 -15.12 -4.04 -7.79
N GLN A 119 -15.93 -3.16 -7.19
CA GLN A 119 -15.50 -1.81 -6.82
C GLN A 119 -14.42 -1.86 -5.74
N GLN A 120 -14.57 -2.69 -4.72
CA GLN A 120 -13.58 -2.83 -3.66
C GLN A 120 -12.26 -3.40 -4.20
N ARG A 121 -12.33 -4.42 -5.06
CA ARG A 121 -11.16 -4.98 -5.75
C ARG A 121 -10.49 -3.95 -6.65
N ALA A 122 -11.26 -3.14 -7.37
CA ALA A 122 -10.73 -2.07 -8.21
C ALA A 122 -10.03 -0.98 -7.38
N ARG A 123 -10.57 -0.62 -6.21
CA ARG A 123 -9.93 0.32 -5.26
C ARG A 123 -8.61 -0.24 -4.76
N HIS A 124 -8.58 -1.49 -4.28
CA HIS A 124 -7.35 -2.14 -3.83
C HIS A 124 -6.30 -2.21 -4.95
N ALA A 125 -6.70 -2.56 -6.18
CA ALA A 125 -5.80 -2.61 -7.33
C ALA A 125 -5.27 -1.21 -7.72
N ALA A 126 -6.07 -0.15 -7.54
CA ALA A 126 -5.60 1.21 -7.77
C ALA A 126 -4.51 1.61 -6.77
N VAL A 127 -4.72 1.34 -5.48
CA VAL A 127 -3.73 1.63 -4.43
C VAL A 127 -2.47 0.79 -4.60
N ALA A 128 -2.59 -0.49 -4.99
CA ALA A 128 -1.44 -1.32 -5.30
C ALA A 128 -0.58 -0.75 -6.44
N ARG A 129 -1.21 -0.19 -7.49
CA ARG A 129 -0.47 0.49 -8.58
C ARG A 129 0.22 1.77 -8.11
N GLU A 130 -0.43 2.55 -7.25
CA GLU A 130 0.17 3.75 -6.66
C GLU A 130 1.34 3.40 -5.73
N ALA A 131 1.18 2.39 -4.88
CA ALA A 131 2.22 1.83 -4.03
C ALA A 131 3.42 1.35 -4.87
N GLN A 132 3.17 0.64 -5.96
CA GLN A 132 4.20 0.20 -6.89
C GLN A 132 4.92 1.38 -7.56
N ALA A 133 4.19 2.42 -7.94
CA ALA A 133 4.76 3.62 -8.57
C ALA A 133 5.66 4.40 -7.59
N VAL A 134 5.20 4.59 -6.36
CA VAL A 134 6.00 5.20 -5.28
C VAL A 134 7.23 4.35 -4.97
N TRP A 135 7.07 3.02 -4.88
CA TRP A 135 8.19 2.11 -4.64
C TRP A 135 9.25 2.19 -5.73
N GLN A 136 8.85 2.20 -7.01
CA GLN A 136 9.76 2.33 -8.15
C GLN A 136 10.50 3.68 -8.16
N TRP A 137 9.83 4.75 -7.75
CA TRP A 137 10.42 6.08 -7.63
C TRP A 137 11.33 6.25 -6.42
N ALA A 138 11.03 5.55 -5.33
CA ALA A 138 11.80 5.63 -4.10
C ALA A 138 13.22 5.10 -4.33
N ARG A 139 14.18 5.76 -3.70
CA ARG A 139 15.60 5.41 -3.82
C ARG A 139 16.01 4.46 -2.68
N PRO A 140 17.08 3.66 -2.85
CA PRO A 140 17.63 2.90 -1.72
C PRO A 140 17.89 3.81 -0.52
N VAL A 141 17.65 3.30 0.69
CA VAL A 141 17.88 4.09 1.92
C VAL A 141 19.36 4.46 2.00
N GLY A 142 19.63 5.76 2.11
CA GLY A 142 21.00 6.26 2.25
C GLY A 142 21.59 5.90 3.62
N PRO A 143 22.91 6.04 3.79
CA PRO A 143 23.50 6.00 5.12
C PRO A 143 22.84 7.07 6.00
N GLU A 144 22.86 6.82 7.31
CA GLU A 144 22.44 7.81 8.30
C GLU A 144 20.99 8.30 8.19
N HIS A 145 20.06 7.45 7.72
CA HIS A 145 18.63 7.81 7.75
C HIS A 145 18.19 8.15 9.19
N PRO A 146 17.57 9.31 9.49
CA PRO A 146 17.47 9.80 10.87
C PRO A 146 16.62 8.88 11.76
N TYR A 147 15.52 8.35 11.21
CA TYR A 147 14.71 7.34 11.90
C TYR A 147 15.51 6.08 12.27
N LEU A 148 16.33 5.57 11.34
CA LEU A 148 17.12 4.35 11.57
C LEU A 148 18.24 4.60 12.57
N ILE A 149 18.91 5.76 12.54
CA ILE A 149 19.89 6.15 13.57
C ILE A 149 19.23 6.14 14.95
N ARG A 150 18.09 6.82 15.08
CA ARG A 150 17.37 6.92 16.36
C ARG A 150 16.96 5.53 16.88
N LYS A 151 16.59 4.63 15.97
CA LYS A 151 16.24 3.24 16.28
C LYS A 151 17.47 2.32 16.37
N GLN A 152 18.68 2.85 16.18
CA GLN A 152 19.95 2.10 16.12
C GLN A 152 19.89 0.92 15.14
N LEU A 153 19.34 1.14 13.95
CA LEU A 153 19.19 0.14 12.89
C LEU A 153 20.03 0.50 11.67
N ALA A 154 20.45 -0.53 10.93
CA ALA A 154 21.10 -0.37 9.63
C ALA A 154 20.05 -0.50 8.51
N PRO A 155 20.20 0.23 7.39
CA PRO A 155 19.32 0.06 6.24
C PRO A 155 19.49 -1.34 5.62
N VAL A 156 18.40 -1.86 5.06
CA VAL A 156 18.37 -3.12 4.29
C VAL A 156 17.84 -2.85 2.89
N SER A 157 18.17 -3.72 1.93
CA SER A 157 17.81 -3.57 0.52
C SER A 157 16.30 -3.60 0.26
N THR A 158 15.52 -4.15 1.19
CA THR A 158 14.05 -4.21 1.13
C THR A 158 13.36 -2.94 1.65
N LEU A 159 14.13 -1.91 2.02
CA LEU A 159 13.64 -0.57 2.35
C LEU A 159 14.07 0.44 1.27
N ARG A 160 13.24 1.47 1.10
CA ARG A 160 13.56 2.64 0.27
C ARG A 160 13.24 3.92 1.03
N GLU A 161 13.64 5.05 0.48
CA GLU A 161 13.35 6.38 1.04
C GLU A 161 12.88 7.36 -0.05
N LEU A 162 12.18 8.40 0.40
CA LEU A 162 11.81 9.59 -0.36
C LEU A 162 11.85 10.81 0.56
N GLU A 163 12.04 12.00 0.01
CA GLU A 163 11.75 13.22 0.75
C GLU A 163 10.22 13.42 0.87
N ALA A 164 9.74 13.96 1.98
CA ALA A 164 8.32 14.23 2.18
C ALA A 164 7.66 15.06 1.03
N PRO A 165 8.33 16.07 0.43
CA PRO A 165 7.80 16.76 -0.74
C PRO A 165 7.69 15.89 -2.00
N GLU A 166 8.65 14.97 -2.23
CA GLU A 166 8.59 14.03 -3.35
C GLU A 166 7.41 13.07 -3.19
N LEU A 167 7.21 12.58 -1.97
CA LEU A 167 6.09 11.73 -1.60
C LEU A 167 4.74 12.45 -1.79
N HIS A 168 4.63 13.71 -1.38
CA HIS A 168 3.44 14.53 -1.65
C HIS A 168 3.16 14.68 -3.15
N ALA A 169 4.19 14.96 -3.95
CA ALA A 169 4.03 15.12 -5.39
C ALA A 169 3.59 13.82 -6.09
N LEU A 170 4.06 12.66 -5.62
CA LEU A 170 3.69 11.37 -6.18
C LEU A 170 2.25 10.95 -5.80
N LEU A 171 1.82 11.26 -4.58
CA LEU A 171 0.49 10.88 -4.06
C LEU A 171 -0.60 11.92 -4.36
N GLY A 172 -0.22 13.17 -4.65
CA GLY A 172 -1.16 14.29 -4.80
C GLY A 172 -1.81 14.75 -3.48
N TYR A 173 -1.37 14.20 -2.35
CA TYR A 173 -1.78 14.61 -1.00
C TYR A 173 -0.61 14.43 -0.03
N THR A 174 -0.66 15.12 1.11
CA THR A 174 0.37 14.97 2.16
C THR A 174 -0.03 13.87 3.13
N PRO A 175 0.73 12.77 3.25
CA PRO A 175 0.47 11.76 4.27
C PRO A 175 0.61 12.37 5.67
N THR A 176 -0.29 12.00 6.57
CA THR A 176 -0.30 12.47 7.96
C THR A 176 -0.33 11.30 8.94
N SER A 177 0.13 11.58 10.16
CA SER A 177 0.06 10.74 11.36
C SER A 177 -0.49 11.61 12.47
N GLU A 178 -1.60 11.22 13.10
CA GLU A 178 -2.26 12.04 14.15
C GLU A 178 -2.46 13.50 13.70
N GLU A 179 -2.94 13.68 12.46
CA GLU A 179 -3.16 14.99 11.82
C GLU A 179 -1.90 15.82 11.52
N LEU A 180 -0.71 15.36 11.94
CA LEU A 180 0.56 16.00 11.60
C LEU A 180 1.13 15.44 10.30
N PRO A 181 1.59 16.30 9.37
CA PRO A 181 2.19 15.86 8.12
C PRO A 181 3.54 15.18 8.35
N LEU A 182 3.83 14.14 7.57
CA LEU A 182 5.17 13.56 7.53
C LEU A 182 6.19 14.60 7.04
N ALA A 183 7.42 14.56 7.57
CA ALA A 183 8.47 15.53 7.26
C ALA A 183 9.84 14.90 7.00
N GLY A 184 10.73 15.65 6.35
CA GLY A 184 12.11 15.24 6.09
C GLY A 184 12.21 13.97 5.24
N ARG A 185 13.18 13.12 5.57
CA ARG A 185 13.37 11.82 4.92
C ARG A 185 12.37 10.80 5.44
N VAL A 186 11.59 10.24 4.52
CA VAL A 186 10.54 9.26 4.78
C VAL A 186 10.98 7.90 4.26
N LEU A 187 11.04 6.91 5.16
CA LEU A 187 11.17 5.52 4.80
C LEU A 187 9.90 5.03 4.11
N VAL A 188 10.10 4.27 3.05
CA VAL A 188 9.08 3.59 2.29
C VAL A 188 9.25 2.09 2.54
N VAL A 189 8.30 1.49 3.24
CA VAL A 189 8.28 0.07 3.60
C VAL A 189 7.21 -0.64 2.76
N PRO A 190 7.57 -1.54 1.83
CA PRO A 190 6.63 -2.18 0.94
C PRO A 190 5.96 -3.39 1.61
N PHE A 191 4.63 -3.48 1.46
CA PHE A 191 3.86 -4.64 1.90
C PHE A 191 3.42 -5.48 0.72
N TRP A 192 3.81 -6.75 0.74
CA TRP A 192 3.59 -7.71 -0.33
C TRP A 192 2.43 -8.63 0.01
N ILE A 193 1.59 -8.93 -0.99
CA ILE A 193 0.64 -10.05 -0.96
C ILE A 193 0.95 -10.90 -2.19
N GLY A 194 1.47 -12.11 -1.97
CA GLY A 194 2.07 -12.89 -3.04
C GLY A 194 3.27 -12.16 -3.63
N GLU A 195 3.27 -11.96 -4.95
CA GLU A 195 4.36 -11.31 -5.68
C GLU A 195 4.13 -9.80 -5.93
N ALA A 196 3.01 -9.25 -5.46
CA ALA A 196 2.63 -7.86 -5.72
C ALA A 196 2.68 -7.00 -4.47
N ILE A 197 3.17 -5.76 -4.62
CA ILE A 197 3.03 -4.73 -3.58
C ILE A 197 1.54 -4.36 -3.51
N SER A 198 0.98 -4.46 -2.31
CA SER A 198 -0.41 -4.12 -2.03
C SER A 198 -0.54 -2.71 -1.44
N THR A 199 0.40 -2.30 -0.60
CA THR A 199 0.41 -0.98 0.07
C THR A 199 1.82 -0.65 0.58
N LEU A 200 1.98 0.55 1.15
CA LEU A 200 3.22 1.02 1.77
C LEU A 200 2.94 1.48 3.20
N GLU A 201 3.89 1.25 4.10
CA GLU A 201 4.05 2.03 5.33
C GLU A 201 5.09 3.11 5.09
N LEU A 202 4.78 4.30 5.57
CA LEU A 202 5.56 5.51 5.41
C LEU A 202 5.99 5.96 6.80
N ILE A 203 7.28 6.06 7.05
CA ILE A 203 7.82 6.40 8.37
C ILE A 203 8.79 7.55 8.22
N ASP A 204 8.47 8.69 8.83
CA ASP A 204 9.30 9.87 8.71
C ASP A 204 10.45 9.90 9.73
N GLU A 205 11.29 10.93 9.67
CA GLU A 205 12.47 11.08 10.55
C GLU A 205 12.13 11.13 12.05
N HIS A 206 10.96 11.64 12.40
CA HIS A 206 10.47 11.69 13.78
C HIS A 206 9.77 10.39 14.21
N GLY A 207 9.62 9.43 13.28
CA GLY A 207 8.93 8.16 13.50
C GLY A 207 7.42 8.25 13.45
N ARG A 208 6.87 9.32 12.87
CA ARG A 208 5.45 9.40 12.53
C ARG A 208 5.17 8.44 11.39
N LYS A 209 4.07 7.68 11.52
CA LYS A 209 3.75 6.59 10.60
C LYS A 209 2.45 6.88 9.86
N SER A 210 2.44 6.59 8.57
CA SER A 210 1.24 6.62 7.75
C SER A 210 1.21 5.41 6.83
N SER A 211 0.05 5.11 6.26
CA SER A 211 -0.09 4.03 5.26
C SER A 211 -0.96 4.50 4.11
N LEU A 212 -0.76 3.94 2.92
CA LEU A 212 -1.61 4.27 1.77
C LEU A 212 -3.04 3.77 2.01
N ALA A 213 -3.97 4.73 2.12
CA ALA A 213 -5.37 4.45 2.42
C ALA A 213 -6.01 3.59 1.33
N GLY A 214 -6.81 2.60 1.73
CA GLY A 214 -7.44 1.67 0.79
C GLY A 214 -6.54 0.52 0.31
N GLY A 215 -5.28 0.46 0.75
CA GLY A 215 -4.40 -0.68 0.50
C GLY A 215 -4.88 -1.94 1.24
N LEU A 216 -4.76 -3.11 0.60
CA LEU A 216 -5.12 -4.38 1.24
C LEU A 216 -3.99 -4.82 2.18
N LYS A 217 -4.27 -4.85 3.48
CA LYS A 217 -3.30 -5.24 4.52
C LYS A 217 -3.43 -6.72 4.92
N LYS A 218 -4.61 -7.31 4.70
CA LYS A 218 -4.93 -8.68 5.12
C LYS A 218 -4.01 -9.67 4.41
N GLY A 219 -3.25 -10.45 5.18
CA GLY A 219 -2.28 -11.42 4.66
C GLY A 219 -1.03 -10.81 4.02
N GLY A 220 -0.82 -9.50 4.15
CA GLY A 220 0.35 -8.81 3.63
C GLY A 220 1.49 -8.73 4.65
N TYR A 221 2.73 -8.70 4.16
CA TYR A 221 3.91 -8.56 5.00
C TYR A 221 5.03 -7.78 4.31
N TRP A 222 5.92 -7.21 5.12
CA TRP A 222 7.25 -6.77 4.71
C TRP A 222 8.28 -7.81 5.19
N SER A 223 9.40 -7.96 4.49
CA SER A 223 10.50 -8.85 4.90
C SER A 223 11.81 -8.07 5.00
N ALA A 224 12.56 -8.28 6.08
CA ALA A 224 13.84 -7.59 6.31
C ALA A 224 14.97 -8.06 5.37
N GLY A 225 14.86 -9.28 4.85
CA GLY A 225 15.76 -9.88 3.88
C GLY A 225 15.00 -10.61 2.77
N LEU A 226 15.73 -11.13 1.79
CA LEU A 226 15.12 -11.93 0.71
C LEU A 226 14.50 -13.20 1.30
N LEU A 227 13.31 -13.56 0.79
CA LEU A 227 12.69 -14.83 1.13
C LEU A 227 13.58 -15.98 0.59
N PRO A 228 13.72 -17.08 1.34
CA PRO A 228 14.45 -18.24 0.89
C PRO A 228 13.80 -18.78 -0.39
N THR A 229 14.64 -19.17 -1.33
CA THR A 229 14.21 -19.84 -2.58
C THR A 229 13.91 -21.32 -2.37
N THR A 230 14.19 -21.86 -1.18
CA THR A 230 13.98 -23.26 -0.82
C THR A 230 12.67 -23.43 -0.06
N ASP A 231 11.98 -24.54 -0.33
CA ASP A 231 10.69 -24.86 0.30
C ASP A 231 10.82 -25.20 1.79
N GLN A 232 12.03 -25.45 2.29
CA GLN A 232 12.30 -25.66 3.71
C GLN A 232 13.44 -24.74 4.20
N PRO A 233 13.14 -23.75 5.05
CA PRO A 233 14.16 -22.93 5.68
C PRO A 233 14.86 -23.72 6.80
N THR A 234 16.19 -23.64 6.83
CA THR A 234 17.02 -24.30 7.86
C THR A 234 17.20 -23.47 9.12
N THR A 235 16.71 -22.23 9.13
CA THR A 235 16.73 -21.32 10.27
C THR A 235 15.31 -20.95 10.68
N PRO A 236 15.07 -20.56 11.95
CA PRO A 236 13.77 -20.07 12.38
C PRO A 236 13.28 -18.87 11.56
N ILE A 237 11.96 -18.68 11.54
CA ILE A 237 11.29 -17.55 10.91
C ILE A 237 10.67 -16.69 11.99
N LEU A 238 11.02 -15.41 11.99
CA LEU A 238 10.52 -14.41 12.92
C LEU A 238 9.35 -13.64 12.31
N ILE A 239 8.29 -13.43 13.08
CA ILE A 239 7.09 -12.71 12.63
C ILE A 239 6.75 -11.68 13.69
N GLY A 240 6.73 -10.39 13.35
CA GLY A 240 6.40 -9.32 14.28
C GLY A 240 5.45 -8.29 13.70
N GLU A 241 4.93 -7.41 14.55
CA GLU A 241 4.02 -6.35 14.11
C GLU A 241 4.75 -5.26 13.34
N GLY A 242 5.70 -4.60 14.01
CA GLY A 242 6.38 -3.41 13.50
C GLY A 242 7.69 -3.70 12.75
N MET A 243 7.97 -2.86 11.74
CA MET A 243 9.23 -2.92 10.97
C MET A 243 10.49 -2.85 11.87
N ALA A 244 10.52 -1.95 12.86
CA ALA A 244 11.68 -1.77 13.73
C ALA A 244 11.93 -3.01 14.64
N THR A 245 10.88 -3.59 15.22
CA THR A 245 10.94 -4.83 16.02
C THR A 245 11.55 -5.97 15.21
N VAL A 246 11.00 -6.18 14.01
CA VAL A 246 11.43 -7.26 13.10
C VAL A 246 12.84 -7.04 12.59
N LEU A 247 13.18 -5.81 12.18
CA LEU A 247 14.52 -5.48 11.70
C LEU A 247 15.57 -5.60 12.82
N SER A 248 15.21 -5.31 14.06
CA SER A 248 16.09 -5.53 15.22
C SER A 248 16.38 -7.01 15.43
N ALA A 249 15.36 -7.84 15.34
CA ALA A 249 15.49 -9.28 15.47
C ALA A 249 16.27 -9.91 14.30
N TYR A 250 16.03 -9.43 13.08
CA TYR A 250 16.82 -9.78 11.88
C TYR A 250 18.29 -9.44 12.08
N ARG A 251 18.61 -8.20 12.49
CA ARG A 251 19.99 -7.78 12.74
C ARG A 251 20.66 -8.60 13.86
N ALA A 252 19.89 -8.96 14.88
CA ALA A 252 20.40 -9.78 15.98
C ALA A 252 20.71 -11.21 15.52
N THR A 253 19.86 -11.84 14.72
CA THR A 253 19.90 -13.30 14.49
C THR A 253 20.32 -13.73 13.09
N GLU A 254 20.19 -12.83 12.11
CA GLU A 254 20.27 -13.10 10.67
C GLU A 254 19.22 -14.11 10.16
N TRP A 255 18.18 -14.35 10.96
CA TRP A 255 17.06 -15.22 10.60
C TRP A 255 16.04 -14.45 9.77
N MET A 256 15.32 -15.17 8.88
CA MET A 256 14.23 -14.56 8.12
C MET A 256 13.24 -13.89 9.08
N ALA A 257 12.90 -12.63 8.82
CA ALA A 257 12.05 -11.84 9.69
C ALA A 257 11.04 -11.02 8.88
N LEU A 258 9.76 -11.10 9.27
CA LEU A 258 8.65 -10.48 8.55
C LEU A 258 7.80 -9.59 9.48
N ALA A 259 7.43 -8.40 8.99
CA ALA A 259 6.56 -7.46 9.68
C ALA A 259 5.16 -7.44 9.06
N THR A 260 4.12 -7.34 9.90
CA THR A 260 2.71 -7.43 9.46
C THR A 260 1.94 -6.11 9.48
N LEU A 261 2.62 -4.99 9.79
CA LEU A 261 2.07 -3.61 9.92
C LEU A 261 1.24 -3.38 11.18
N SER A 262 0.41 -4.35 11.56
CA SER A 262 -0.40 -4.27 12.77
C SER A 262 -0.56 -5.61 13.46
N SER A 263 -0.81 -5.59 14.76
CA SER A 263 -1.11 -6.77 15.56
C SER A 263 -2.33 -7.55 15.04
N GLY A 264 -3.31 -6.87 14.45
CA GLY A 264 -4.52 -7.49 13.91
C GLY A 264 -4.28 -8.45 12.72
N THR A 265 -3.17 -8.31 12.00
CA THR A 265 -2.81 -9.17 10.85
C THR A 265 -1.85 -10.30 11.22
N LEU A 266 -1.24 -10.26 12.42
CA LEU A 266 -0.30 -11.27 12.90
C LEU A 266 -0.81 -12.71 12.76
N PRO A 267 -2.04 -13.07 13.23
CA PRO A 267 -2.51 -14.46 13.14
C PRO A 267 -2.62 -14.95 11.69
N GLN A 268 -3.05 -14.08 10.78
CA GLN A 268 -3.26 -14.42 9.37
C GLN A 268 -1.93 -14.66 8.65
N VAL A 269 -0.95 -13.77 8.85
CA VAL A 269 0.38 -13.94 8.26
C VAL A 269 1.09 -15.16 8.84
N SER A 270 0.95 -15.41 10.15
CA SER A 270 1.51 -16.59 10.80
C SER A 270 0.91 -17.88 10.25
N ALA A 271 -0.41 -17.92 10.02
CA ALA A 271 -1.06 -19.05 9.37
C ALA A 271 -0.58 -19.26 7.91
N ILE A 272 -0.44 -18.20 7.12
CA ILE A 272 0.09 -18.27 5.74
C ILE A 272 1.51 -18.85 5.74
N LEU A 273 2.36 -18.41 6.67
CA LEU A 273 3.74 -18.90 6.77
C LEU A 273 3.81 -20.34 7.27
N ARG A 274 2.92 -20.76 8.18
CA ARG A 274 2.81 -22.15 8.61
C ARG A 274 2.36 -23.06 7.47
N ASP A 275 1.38 -22.64 6.67
CA ASP A 275 0.93 -23.40 5.50
C ASP A 275 2.06 -23.54 4.45
N ARG A 276 2.80 -22.45 4.20
CA ARG A 276 3.93 -22.46 3.28
C ARG A 276 5.13 -23.27 3.79
N TYR A 277 5.41 -23.20 5.08
CA TYR A 277 6.55 -23.86 5.72
C TYR A 277 6.08 -24.72 6.91
N PRO A 278 5.46 -25.89 6.66
CA PRO A 278 4.85 -26.71 7.71
C PRO A 278 5.82 -27.13 8.80
N ASP A 279 7.08 -27.39 8.44
CA ASP A 279 8.12 -27.89 9.35
C ASP A 279 9.05 -26.79 9.91
N ALA A 280 8.90 -25.54 9.47
CA ALA A 280 9.77 -24.47 9.93
C ALA A 280 9.48 -24.08 11.39
N GLU A 281 10.53 -23.73 12.12
CA GLU A 281 10.41 -23.17 13.47
C GLU A 281 9.96 -21.70 13.33
N LEU A 282 8.71 -21.42 13.69
CA LEU A 282 8.13 -20.08 13.64
C LEU A 282 8.20 -19.44 15.03
N VAL A 283 8.61 -18.18 15.10
CA VAL A 283 8.63 -17.40 16.34
C VAL A 283 7.90 -16.08 16.13
N VAL A 284 6.79 -15.90 16.83
CA VAL A 284 6.02 -14.66 16.86
C VAL A 284 6.62 -13.72 17.91
N LEU A 285 7.05 -12.55 17.46
CA LEU A 285 7.53 -11.44 18.28
C LEU A 285 6.32 -10.58 18.68
N GLY A 286 5.99 -10.58 19.97
CA GLY A 286 4.96 -9.72 20.52
C GLY A 286 5.55 -8.48 21.19
N ASP A 287 4.83 -7.36 21.08
CA ASP A 287 5.08 -6.16 21.85
C ASP A 287 4.30 -6.23 23.17
N LEU A 288 4.85 -5.66 24.24
CA LEU A 288 4.15 -5.56 25.53
C LEU A 288 3.00 -4.55 25.44
N GLY A 289 1.87 -4.88 26.05
CA GLY A 289 0.67 -4.03 26.06
C GLY A 289 -0.37 -4.49 25.03
N PRO A 290 -1.04 -3.56 24.29
CA PRO A 290 -2.20 -3.90 23.46
C PRO A 290 -1.98 -4.99 22.40
N GLY A 291 -0.76 -5.08 21.86
CA GLY A 291 -0.40 -6.07 20.84
C GLY A 291 -0.19 -7.50 21.36
N GLU A 292 0.02 -7.67 22.67
CA GLU A 292 0.44 -8.95 23.26
C GLU A 292 -0.60 -10.06 23.05
N ALA A 293 -1.89 -9.74 23.25
CA ALA A 293 -2.97 -10.71 23.11
C ALA A 293 -3.05 -11.29 21.70
N LYS A 294 -2.80 -10.45 20.67
CA LYS A 294 -2.80 -10.88 19.27
C LYS A 294 -1.55 -11.68 18.91
N ALA A 295 -0.39 -11.33 19.48
CA ALA A 295 0.82 -12.13 19.33
C ALA A 295 0.64 -13.53 19.95
N ARG A 296 0.04 -13.63 21.14
CA ARG A 296 -0.32 -14.91 21.78
C ARG A 296 -1.27 -15.73 20.92
N GLN A 297 -2.34 -15.11 20.41
CA GLN A 297 -3.29 -15.75 19.50
C GLN A 297 -2.58 -16.29 18.25
N ALA A 298 -1.75 -15.46 17.60
CA ALA A 298 -1.01 -15.85 16.40
C ALA A 298 -0.07 -17.03 16.66
N ALA A 299 0.66 -17.00 17.77
CA ALA A 299 1.55 -18.09 18.16
C ALA A 299 0.79 -19.41 18.36
N GLN A 300 -0.34 -19.36 19.07
CA GLN A 300 -1.18 -20.53 19.33
C GLN A 300 -1.79 -21.11 18.05
N GLU A 301 -2.41 -20.28 17.20
CA GLU A 301 -3.12 -20.72 15.99
C GLU A 301 -2.17 -21.26 14.90
N SER A 302 -0.93 -20.77 14.86
CA SER A 302 0.09 -21.19 13.88
C SER A 302 1.07 -22.23 14.41
N HIS A 303 0.87 -22.74 15.64
CA HIS A 303 1.83 -23.61 16.33
C HIS A 303 3.25 -23.03 16.32
N ALA A 304 3.37 -21.72 16.53
CA ALA A 304 4.62 -20.99 16.61
C ALA A 304 4.98 -20.73 18.08
N ARG A 305 6.25 -20.43 18.35
CA ARG A 305 6.68 -19.97 19.67
C ARG A 305 6.38 -18.49 19.83
N LEU A 306 6.05 -18.08 21.05
CA LEU A 306 5.91 -16.68 21.40
C LEU A 306 7.20 -16.16 22.02
N ALA A 307 7.68 -15.02 21.54
CA ALA A 307 8.76 -14.26 22.14
C ALA A 307 8.24 -12.87 22.55
N LEU A 308 8.44 -12.53 23.82
CA LEU A 308 8.17 -11.19 24.35
C LEU A 308 9.49 -10.57 24.84
N PRO A 309 9.69 -9.26 24.67
CA PRO A 309 10.87 -8.58 25.18
C PRO A 309 10.84 -8.55 26.72
N ILE A 310 12.02 -8.46 27.32
CA ILE A 310 12.19 -8.40 28.78
C ILE A 310 12.95 -7.12 29.11
N PHE A 311 12.42 -6.37 30.07
CA PHE A 311 12.99 -5.12 30.54
C PHE A 311 13.15 -5.14 32.05
N ALA A 312 14.11 -4.38 32.57
CA ALA A 312 14.12 -4.02 33.98
C ALA A 312 12.88 -3.18 34.31
N SER A 313 12.36 -3.28 35.54
CA SER A 313 11.12 -2.59 35.95
C SER A 313 11.18 -1.06 35.82
N ASP A 314 12.37 -0.50 35.98
CA ASP A 314 12.68 0.93 35.90
C ASP A 314 13.24 1.37 34.53
N ALA A 315 13.31 0.47 33.55
CA ALA A 315 13.84 0.80 32.23
C ALA A 315 13.02 1.89 31.52
N ARG A 316 13.69 2.89 30.95
CA ARG A 316 13.06 3.99 30.20
C ARG A 316 13.88 4.35 28.97
N ILE A 317 13.19 4.75 27.90
CA ILE A 317 13.77 5.38 26.70
C ILE A 317 12.97 6.66 26.46
N ASP A 318 13.63 7.82 26.48
CA ASP A 318 12.98 9.14 26.35
C ASP A 318 11.75 9.29 27.29
N ASP A 319 11.93 8.92 28.58
CA ASP A 319 10.90 8.89 29.63
C ASP A 319 9.70 7.96 29.40
N LYS A 320 9.75 7.11 28.37
CA LYS A 320 8.70 6.13 28.05
C LYS A 320 9.09 4.73 28.48
N THR A 321 8.09 3.95 28.87
CA THR A 321 8.24 2.52 29.14
C THR A 321 8.55 1.79 27.82
N PRO A 322 9.64 1.01 27.74
CA PRO A 322 9.96 0.24 26.55
C PRO A 322 8.99 -0.93 26.38
N THR A 323 8.63 -1.24 25.13
CA THR A 323 7.57 -2.21 24.83
C THR A 323 7.97 -3.28 23.82
N ASP A 324 8.95 -3.03 22.97
CA ASP A 324 9.25 -3.88 21.81
C ASP A 324 10.71 -4.42 21.76
N PHE A 325 11.00 -5.33 20.85
CA PHE A 325 12.36 -5.87 20.70
C PHE A 325 13.39 -4.84 20.22
N ASN A 326 12.97 -3.74 19.58
CA ASN A 326 13.90 -2.66 19.24
C ASN A 326 14.33 -1.91 20.50
N ASP A 327 13.40 -1.59 21.39
CA ASP A 327 13.72 -0.98 22.69
C ASP A 327 14.66 -1.89 23.50
N MET A 328 14.45 -3.21 23.46
CA MET A 328 15.32 -4.18 24.13
C MET A 328 16.72 -4.20 23.51
N ALA A 329 16.82 -4.07 22.18
CA ALA A 329 18.11 -3.95 21.49
C ALA A 329 18.83 -2.65 21.87
N VAL A 330 18.11 -1.54 22.01
CA VAL A 330 18.66 -0.23 22.41
C VAL A 330 19.19 -0.27 23.84
N LEU A 331 18.46 -0.91 24.77
CA LEU A 331 18.82 -0.95 26.19
C LEU A 331 19.86 -2.02 26.54
N SER A 332 19.78 -3.20 25.92
CA SER A 332 20.56 -4.38 26.30
C SER A 332 21.48 -4.91 25.20
N GLY A 333 21.42 -4.33 24.00
CA GLY A 333 22.26 -4.70 22.86
C GLY A 333 21.71 -5.87 22.02
N PHE A 334 22.11 -5.92 20.74
CA PHE A 334 21.68 -6.97 19.80
C PHE A 334 22.15 -8.39 20.18
N ALA A 335 23.25 -8.52 20.92
CA ALA A 335 23.72 -9.83 21.40
C ALA A 335 22.74 -10.45 22.40
N TYR A 336 22.20 -9.65 23.33
CA TYR A 336 21.20 -10.10 24.29
C TYR A 336 19.89 -10.51 23.59
N VAL A 337 19.46 -9.73 22.60
CA VAL A 337 18.31 -10.07 21.74
C VAL A 337 18.53 -11.41 21.04
N ARG A 338 19.72 -11.63 20.46
CA ARG A 338 20.09 -12.87 19.78
C ARG A 338 20.00 -14.07 20.72
N GLU A 339 20.60 -13.98 21.89
CA GLU A 339 20.60 -15.08 22.88
C GLU A 339 19.18 -15.43 23.31
N ARG A 340 18.35 -14.41 23.59
CA ARG A 340 16.96 -14.59 23.97
C ARG A 340 16.16 -15.31 22.89
N LEU A 341 16.28 -14.89 21.64
CA LEU A 341 15.56 -15.49 20.52
C LEU A 341 16.05 -16.92 20.22
N ARG A 342 17.36 -17.19 20.35
CA ARG A 342 17.93 -18.54 20.24
C ARG A 342 17.43 -19.49 21.31
N ASP A 343 17.42 -19.05 22.55
CA ASP A 343 16.87 -19.80 23.66
C ASP A 343 15.40 -20.15 23.40
N ILE A 344 14.57 -19.18 22.99
CA ILE A 344 13.16 -19.45 22.68
C ILE A 344 13.01 -20.44 21.51
N ALA A 345 13.70 -20.21 20.40
CA ALA A 345 13.57 -21.03 19.19
C ALA A 345 14.02 -22.48 19.40
N PHE A 346 15.10 -22.71 20.16
CA PHE A 346 15.71 -24.03 20.32
C PHE A 346 15.43 -24.69 21.67
N ARG A 347 14.62 -24.07 22.55
CA ARG A 347 14.15 -24.72 23.78
C ARG A 347 13.52 -26.06 23.42
N THR A 348 14.15 -27.14 23.87
CA THR A 348 13.56 -28.48 23.79
C THR A 348 12.31 -28.46 24.67
N ILE A 349 11.14 -28.67 24.07
CA ILE A 349 9.93 -28.89 24.85
C ILE A 349 10.08 -30.29 25.43
N ASP A 350 10.55 -30.37 26.67
CA ASP A 350 10.52 -31.61 27.44
C ASP A 350 9.04 -31.91 27.72
N GLN A 351 8.41 -32.72 26.86
CA GLN A 351 7.03 -33.17 27.01
C GLN A 351 6.94 -34.21 28.14
N THR A 352 7.35 -33.87 29.36
CA THR A 352 7.00 -34.59 30.59
C THR A 352 7.12 -33.67 31.81
N ARG A 353 6.03 -32.99 32.15
CA ARG A 353 5.63 -32.63 33.52
C ARG A 353 4.17 -32.21 33.49
N THR A 354 3.24 -33.17 33.46
CA THR A 354 2.43 -33.58 34.62
C THR A 354 2.10 -32.41 35.56
N GLY A 355 0.83 -32.05 35.58
CA GLY A 355 0.30 -30.95 36.37
C GLY A 355 0.60 -31.06 37.86
N THR A 356 0.86 -29.92 38.46
CA THR A 356 0.50 -29.60 39.84
C THR A 356 0.51 -28.07 39.93
N GLU A 357 -0.66 -27.45 39.93
CA GLU A 357 -0.81 -26.12 40.52
C GLU A 357 -0.57 -26.24 42.03
N PRO A 358 0.15 -25.31 42.68
CA PRO A 358 -0.07 -25.04 44.08
C PRO A 358 -1.07 -23.88 44.21
N ALA A 359 -2.22 -24.20 44.81
CA ALA A 359 -3.14 -23.24 45.36
C ALA A 359 -2.48 -22.46 46.52
N ALA A 360 -2.73 -21.15 46.57
CA ALA A 360 -2.69 -20.38 47.81
C ALA A 360 -3.80 -19.32 47.76
N ASP A 361 -4.73 -19.48 48.70
CA ASP A 361 -5.92 -18.67 48.94
C ASP A 361 -5.63 -17.25 49.45
N ALA A 362 -6.54 -16.36 49.06
CA ALA A 362 -7.16 -15.26 49.82
C ALA A 362 -6.31 -14.13 50.43
N ALA A 363 -6.45 -12.93 49.85
CA ALA A 363 -7.28 -11.81 50.37
C ALA A 363 -6.64 -10.42 50.16
N ALA A 364 -7.25 -9.61 49.28
CA ALA A 364 -7.61 -8.21 49.52
C ALA A 364 -8.29 -7.62 48.28
N GLU A 365 -9.46 -7.04 48.51
CA GLU A 365 -10.45 -6.52 47.57
C GLU A 365 -10.08 -5.17 46.94
N GLU A 366 -10.89 -4.82 45.92
CA GLU A 366 -11.20 -3.48 45.38
C GLU A 366 -10.15 -2.73 44.53
N LEU A 367 -10.29 -2.81 43.20
CA LEU A 367 -10.88 -1.72 42.40
C LEU A 367 -11.11 -2.18 40.95
N THR A 368 -12.33 -2.62 40.66
CA THR A 368 -12.86 -2.76 39.29
C THR A 368 -13.53 -1.45 38.87
N THR A 369 -12.95 -0.72 37.92
CA THR A 369 -13.70 0.07 36.91
C THR A 369 -12.73 0.49 35.81
N GLY A 370 -13.03 0.14 34.55
CA GLY A 370 -12.36 0.74 33.39
C GLY A 370 -11.77 -0.22 32.34
N ALA A 371 -12.49 -1.28 31.94
CA ALA A 371 -12.05 -2.14 30.82
C ALA A 371 -12.98 -2.13 29.60
N GLU A 372 -14.17 -1.52 29.66
CA GLU A 372 -15.14 -1.55 28.54
C GLU A 372 -15.13 -0.29 27.66
N ALA A 373 -14.20 0.64 27.84
CA ALA A 373 -14.14 1.88 27.07
C ALA A 373 -13.10 1.91 25.93
N HIS A 374 -12.31 0.85 25.74
CA HIS A 374 -11.17 0.89 24.79
C HIS A 374 -11.40 0.08 23.50
N GLU A 375 -12.35 -0.86 23.45
CA GLU A 375 -12.65 -1.62 22.21
C GLU A 375 -13.48 -0.83 21.18
N LEU A 376 -14.11 0.28 21.57
CA LEU A 376 -14.96 1.08 20.68
C LEU A 376 -14.21 2.20 19.92
N LYS A 377 -12.92 2.46 20.21
CA LYS A 377 -12.17 3.55 19.56
C LYS A 377 -11.41 3.17 18.29
N GLU A 378 -11.02 1.90 18.12
CA GLU A 378 -10.29 1.49 16.91
C GLU A 378 -11.20 1.22 15.70
N GLN A 379 -12.48 0.87 15.89
CA GLN A 379 -13.43 0.69 14.78
C GLN A 379 -14.12 1.99 14.32
N VAL A 380 -14.08 3.06 15.12
CA VAL A 380 -14.77 4.33 14.80
C VAL A 380 -13.91 5.28 13.96
N MET A 381 -12.58 5.13 13.94
CA MET A 381 -11.66 5.97 13.16
C MET A 381 -11.64 5.65 11.65
N GLY A 382 -12.22 4.52 11.22
CA GLY A 382 -12.29 4.14 9.80
C GLY A 382 -13.51 4.70 9.04
N ASN A 383 -14.59 5.05 9.75
CA ASN A 383 -15.89 5.35 9.12
C ASN A 383 -16.29 6.83 9.13
N VAL A 384 -15.54 7.71 9.80
CA VAL A 384 -15.91 9.15 9.90
C VAL A 384 -15.40 9.98 8.72
N LYS A 385 -14.34 9.55 8.00
CA LYS A 385 -13.81 10.32 6.85
C LYS A 385 -14.53 10.06 5.52
N ALA A 386 -15.34 9.00 5.44
CA ALA A 386 -16.14 8.69 4.24
C ALA A 386 -17.51 9.39 4.22
N LYS A 387 -17.99 9.91 5.37
CA LYS A 387 -19.33 10.52 5.47
C LYS A 387 -19.35 12.04 5.26
N LEU A 388 -18.21 12.72 5.49
CA LEU A 388 -18.11 14.19 5.36
C LEU A 388 -17.85 14.72 3.94
N VAL A 389 -17.67 13.85 2.94
CA VAL A 389 -17.51 14.29 1.54
C VAL A 389 -18.84 14.31 0.78
N ASN A 390 -19.84 13.53 1.21
CA ASN A 390 -21.14 13.48 0.51
C ASN A 390 -22.14 14.56 0.99
N GLU A 391 -21.97 15.13 2.18
CA GLU A 391 -22.89 16.16 2.70
C GLU A 391 -22.59 17.59 2.17
N ALA A 392 -21.43 17.79 1.54
CA ALA A 392 -21.06 19.09 0.96
C ALA A 392 -21.59 19.30 -0.48
N GLU A 393 -21.99 18.24 -1.19
CA GLU A 393 -22.50 18.36 -2.56
C GLU A 393 -24.02 18.56 -2.66
N ASP A 394 -24.78 18.26 -1.60
CA ASP A 394 -26.26 18.33 -1.62
C ASP A 394 -26.82 19.66 -1.08
N ALA A 395 -25.99 20.49 -0.44
CA ALA A 395 -26.41 21.78 0.13
C ALA A 395 -26.51 22.94 -0.88
N SER A 396 -26.10 22.77 -2.14
CA SER A 396 -26.10 23.86 -3.14
C SER A 396 -27.32 23.88 -4.08
N ARG A 397 -28.39 23.10 -3.80
CA ARG A 397 -29.61 23.10 -4.62
C ARG A 397 -30.87 23.30 -3.77
N ARG A 398 -31.32 24.56 -3.57
CA ARG A 398 -32.72 25.02 -3.76
C ARG A 398 -33.02 26.45 -3.22
N ARG A 399 -33.86 27.16 -4.00
CA ARG A 399 -34.59 28.47 -3.84
C ARG A 399 -33.82 29.73 -4.27
N ALA A 400 -33.96 30.31 -5.49
CA ALA A 400 -35.09 31.00 -6.18
C ALA A 400 -35.50 32.36 -5.53
N PRO A 401 -36.01 33.42 -6.22
CA PRO A 401 -36.75 33.42 -7.51
C PRO A 401 -36.67 34.65 -8.49
N LYS A 402 -37.15 34.40 -9.72
CA LYS A 402 -37.99 35.21 -10.66
C LYS A 402 -37.87 36.75 -10.82
N ARG A 403 -37.64 37.17 -12.08
CA ARG A 403 -38.42 38.12 -12.95
C ARG A 403 -37.53 38.45 -14.16
N GLY A 404 -37.91 38.54 -15.43
CA GLY A 404 -39.16 38.40 -16.17
C GLY A 404 -38.90 38.91 -17.61
N ALA A 405 -39.62 38.35 -18.58
CA ALA A 405 -39.91 38.88 -19.92
C ALA A 405 -38.86 38.86 -21.06
N SER A 406 -39.23 38.11 -22.13
CA SER A 406 -39.29 38.47 -23.57
C SER A 406 -38.04 39.10 -24.23
N LYS A 407 -37.55 38.72 -25.42
CA LYS A 407 -38.24 38.53 -26.71
C LYS A 407 -37.21 38.06 -27.79
N GLN A 408 -37.72 37.59 -28.92
CA GLN A 408 -37.07 36.97 -30.09
C GLN A 408 -36.03 37.79 -30.88
N ALA A 409 -35.16 37.04 -31.56
CA ALA A 409 -34.64 37.16 -32.94
C ALA A 409 -33.72 38.34 -33.35
N ALA A 410 -32.54 38.00 -33.91
CA ALA A 410 -32.10 38.31 -35.29
C ALA A 410 -30.56 38.11 -35.44
N ALA A 411 -30.11 37.55 -36.57
CA ALA A 411 -28.79 37.81 -37.18
C ALA A 411 -28.83 39.20 -37.89
N PRO A 412 -27.78 39.80 -38.51
CA PRO A 412 -26.47 39.28 -38.93
C PRO A 412 -25.29 40.32 -38.80
N GLU A 413 -24.22 40.07 -39.56
CA GLU A 413 -23.31 41.04 -40.22
C GLU A 413 -21.93 41.42 -39.63
N SER A 414 -20.95 41.31 -40.54
CA SER A 414 -19.56 41.76 -40.52
C SER A 414 -19.42 43.30 -40.51
N PRO A 415 -18.20 43.84 -40.34
CA PRO A 415 -17.72 44.77 -41.36
C PRO A 415 -16.21 44.68 -41.69
N THR A 416 -15.94 45.03 -42.95
CA THR A 416 -14.70 45.41 -43.64
C THR A 416 -14.34 46.90 -43.45
N VAL A 417 -13.07 47.31 -43.70
CA VAL A 417 -12.51 48.43 -44.55
C VAL A 417 -10.96 48.41 -44.37
N ALA A 418 -10.07 48.09 -45.34
CA ALA A 418 -9.52 48.79 -46.55
C ALA A 418 -8.60 50.01 -46.23
N GLU A 419 -7.54 50.44 -46.95
CA GLU A 419 -6.56 49.97 -47.96
C GLU A 419 -5.49 51.09 -48.18
N GLY A 420 -4.33 50.78 -48.79
CA GLY A 420 -3.38 51.73 -49.48
C GLY A 420 -1.97 51.86 -48.86
N SER A 421 -0.80 51.91 -49.54
CA SER A 421 -0.39 51.94 -50.96
C SER A 421 1.15 51.71 -51.10
N VAL A 422 1.56 50.87 -52.08
CA VAL A 422 2.70 50.83 -53.04
C VAL A 422 4.12 51.43 -52.74
N THR A 423 5.19 50.61 -52.92
CA THR A 423 6.32 50.75 -53.91
C THR A 423 7.33 49.58 -53.88
N ALA A 424 7.87 49.21 -55.06
CA ALA A 424 8.82 48.12 -55.37
C ALA A 424 10.31 48.50 -55.07
N GLU A 425 11.33 47.63 -54.95
CA GLU A 425 11.87 46.57 -55.85
C GLU A 425 13.08 45.83 -55.14
N PRO A 426 13.88 44.94 -55.79
CA PRO A 426 13.82 43.45 -55.87
C PRO A 426 14.87 42.69 -55.02
N ILE A 427 14.89 41.33 -55.05
CA ILE A 427 16.08 40.45 -55.27
C ILE A 427 15.76 38.94 -55.03
N ALA A 428 16.11 38.15 -56.06
CA ALA A 428 16.54 36.74 -56.13
C ALA A 428 15.72 35.56 -55.53
N ALA A 429 15.43 34.63 -56.44
CA ALA A 429 15.01 33.26 -56.17
C ALA A 429 16.09 32.46 -55.40
N THR A 430 15.65 31.65 -54.43
CA THR A 430 16.49 30.68 -53.71
C THR A 430 15.91 29.27 -53.93
N PRO A 431 16.74 28.23 -54.19
CA PRO A 431 16.27 26.92 -54.62
C PRO A 431 15.70 26.06 -53.48
N ALA A 432 14.99 25.00 -53.88
CA ALA A 432 14.34 24.02 -53.04
C ALA A 432 15.21 23.52 -51.87
N HIS A 433 14.69 23.63 -50.65
CA HIS A 433 15.31 23.01 -49.48
C HIS A 433 15.10 21.49 -49.48
N GLU A 434 16.21 20.78 -49.65
CA GLU A 434 16.37 19.37 -49.31
C GLU A 434 16.02 19.13 -47.83
N ARG A 435 15.34 18.01 -47.56
CA ARG A 435 15.08 17.55 -46.20
C ARG A 435 16.42 17.23 -45.52
N PRO A 436 16.65 17.65 -44.26
CA PRO A 436 17.89 17.32 -43.57
C PRO A 436 17.96 15.82 -43.32
N THR A 437 18.98 15.17 -43.90
CA THR A 437 19.38 13.80 -43.60
C THR A 437 19.86 13.71 -42.15
N ALA A 438 19.35 12.74 -41.40
CA ALA A 438 19.78 12.45 -40.04
C ALA A 438 21.29 12.16 -39.98
N PRO A 439 22.01 12.57 -38.93
CA PRO A 439 23.45 12.32 -38.82
C PRO A 439 23.74 10.82 -38.75
N THR A 440 24.55 10.32 -39.67
CA THR A 440 25.03 8.94 -39.69
C THR A 440 25.90 8.71 -38.45
N ARG A 441 25.47 7.83 -37.53
CA ARG A 441 26.30 7.43 -36.37
C ARG A 441 27.61 6.81 -36.87
N ALA A 442 28.74 7.21 -36.28
CA ALA A 442 30.03 6.56 -36.51
C ALA A 442 29.94 5.05 -36.20
N ALA A 443 30.70 4.23 -36.91
CA ALA A 443 30.71 2.79 -36.70
C ALA A 443 31.22 2.46 -35.28
N VAL A 444 30.58 1.48 -34.65
CA VAL A 444 30.98 0.98 -33.33
C VAL A 444 32.35 0.31 -33.46
N GLY A 445 33.32 0.75 -32.67
CA GLY A 445 34.69 0.26 -32.68
C GLY A 445 34.97 -0.81 -31.61
N GLU A 446 36.24 -0.90 -31.23
CA GLU A 446 36.75 -1.88 -30.27
C GLU A 446 36.38 -1.53 -28.82
N PRO A 447 36.42 -2.50 -27.88
CA PRO A 447 36.28 -2.22 -26.45
C PRO A 447 37.38 -1.26 -25.96
N LEU A 448 37.02 -0.30 -25.12
CA LEU A 448 37.94 0.74 -24.63
C LEU A 448 39.02 0.21 -23.68
N PHE A 449 38.79 -0.94 -23.04
CA PHE A 449 39.73 -1.62 -22.16
C PHE A 449 39.34 -3.10 -22.01
N ALA A 450 40.24 -3.93 -21.50
CA ALA A 450 39.94 -5.33 -21.24
C ALA A 450 39.18 -5.48 -19.91
N VAL A 451 38.19 -6.37 -19.85
CA VAL A 451 37.40 -6.60 -18.62
C VAL A 451 38.29 -7.03 -17.44
N SER A 452 39.45 -7.66 -17.72
CA SER A 452 40.49 -7.98 -16.73
C SER A 452 41.02 -6.77 -15.99
N ASP A 453 41.04 -5.60 -16.62
CA ASP A 453 41.66 -4.37 -16.11
C ASP A 453 40.78 -3.67 -15.05
N VAL A 454 39.52 -4.09 -14.92
CA VAL A 454 38.64 -3.67 -13.83
C VAL A 454 39.13 -4.30 -12.52
N PRO A 455 39.35 -3.53 -11.44
CA PRO A 455 39.79 -4.10 -10.16
C PRO A 455 38.81 -5.15 -9.61
N ASP A 456 39.35 -6.20 -8.98
CA ASP A 456 38.57 -7.31 -8.41
C ASP A 456 37.50 -6.84 -7.41
N GLU A 457 37.82 -5.83 -6.61
CA GLU A 457 36.91 -5.22 -5.64
C GLU A 457 35.66 -4.64 -6.31
N VAL A 458 35.83 -3.96 -7.45
CA VAL A 458 34.72 -3.35 -8.20
C VAL A 458 33.89 -4.43 -8.88
N ARG A 459 34.52 -5.51 -9.38
CA ARG A 459 33.82 -6.68 -9.91
C ARG A 459 32.98 -7.38 -8.83
N ALA A 460 33.56 -7.60 -7.64
CA ALA A 460 32.86 -8.21 -6.51
C ALA A 460 31.67 -7.35 -6.03
N GLN A 461 31.82 -6.03 -5.99
CA GLN A 461 30.71 -5.12 -5.70
C GLN A 461 29.58 -5.22 -6.74
N ALA A 462 29.92 -5.36 -8.02
CA ALA A 462 28.93 -5.55 -9.07
C ALA A 462 28.19 -6.90 -8.93
N GLU A 463 28.90 -7.99 -8.64
CA GLU A 463 28.30 -9.31 -8.40
C GLU A 463 27.40 -9.33 -7.17
N TYR A 464 27.81 -8.67 -6.09
CA TYR A 464 26.97 -8.48 -4.91
C TYR A 464 25.69 -7.72 -5.25
N ARG A 465 25.77 -6.71 -6.12
CA ARG A 465 24.64 -5.84 -6.45
C ARG A 465 23.68 -6.40 -7.50
N PHE A 466 24.20 -7.09 -8.51
CA PHE A 466 23.44 -7.55 -9.69
C PHE A 466 23.32 -9.08 -9.77
N GLY A 467 23.96 -9.81 -8.84
CA GLY A 467 23.90 -11.25 -8.70
C GLY A 467 24.95 -12.00 -9.52
N ALA A 468 25.47 -13.10 -8.95
CA ALA A 468 26.39 -14.02 -9.62
C ALA A 468 25.65 -15.22 -10.26
N PRO A 469 26.14 -15.78 -11.38
CA PRO A 469 27.26 -15.28 -12.20
C PRO A 469 26.86 -14.05 -13.01
N LEU A 470 27.77 -13.08 -13.10
CA LEU A 470 27.53 -11.80 -13.77
C LEU A 470 28.30 -11.71 -15.09
N ARG A 471 27.62 -11.40 -16.20
CA ARG A 471 28.30 -11.09 -17.46
C ARG A 471 28.81 -9.66 -17.43
N VAL A 472 30.10 -9.49 -17.67
CA VAL A 472 30.76 -8.18 -17.62
C VAL A 472 31.30 -7.81 -18.99
N ALA A 473 31.10 -6.55 -19.39
CA ALA A 473 31.64 -5.99 -20.62
C ALA A 473 32.23 -4.60 -20.40
N ALA A 474 33.20 -4.25 -21.24
CA ALA A 474 33.68 -2.88 -21.39
C ALA A 474 32.86 -2.15 -22.47
N PRO A 475 32.66 -0.82 -22.34
CA PRO A 475 32.10 0.01 -23.38
C PRO A 475 33.00 0.00 -24.62
N ARG A 476 32.41 0.22 -25.79
CA ARG A 476 33.11 0.28 -27.07
C ARG A 476 33.27 1.72 -27.56
N GLU A 477 34.28 1.95 -28.39
CA GLU A 477 34.41 3.20 -29.15
C GLU A 477 33.14 3.47 -29.96
N ASN A 478 32.62 4.70 -29.90
CA ASN A 478 31.32 5.04 -30.51
C ASN A 478 30.16 4.13 -30.06
N GLY A 479 30.32 3.43 -28.94
CA GLY A 479 29.40 2.44 -28.42
C GLY A 479 28.18 3.02 -27.70
N GLY A 480 27.16 2.19 -27.56
CA GLY A 480 25.89 2.55 -26.94
C GLY A 480 24.85 3.07 -27.95
N PRO A 481 23.78 3.75 -27.48
CA PRO A 481 23.54 4.13 -26.10
C PRO A 481 23.26 2.91 -25.22
N TYR A 482 24.06 2.75 -24.17
CA TYR A 482 23.81 1.83 -23.07
C TYR A 482 22.72 2.44 -22.18
N ARG A 483 21.77 1.62 -21.75
CA ARG A 483 20.59 2.05 -20.99
C ARG A 483 20.32 1.08 -19.88
N GLY A 484 20.01 1.61 -18.71
CA GLY A 484 19.70 0.81 -17.56
C GLY A 484 20.02 1.50 -16.25
N GLU A 485 19.75 0.76 -15.20
CA GLU A 485 20.06 1.15 -13.84
C GLU A 485 21.57 1.13 -13.60
N VAL A 486 22.06 2.10 -12.83
CA VAL A 486 23.49 2.19 -12.53
C VAL A 486 23.82 2.03 -11.06
N PHE A 487 25.00 1.49 -10.80
CA PHE A 487 25.66 1.48 -9.51
C PHE A 487 26.93 2.34 -9.61
N ASN A 488 27.03 3.31 -8.72
CA ASN A 488 28.07 4.31 -8.66
C ASN A 488 29.17 3.89 -7.70
N THR A 489 30.40 3.87 -8.19
CA THR A 489 31.62 3.65 -7.40
C THR A 489 32.53 4.86 -7.51
N GLU A 490 33.67 4.88 -6.83
CA GLU A 490 34.61 6.01 -6.90
C GLU A 490 35.13 6.24 -8.33
N HIS A 491 35.43 5.17 -9.08
CA HIS A 491 36.07 5.26 -10.39
C HIS A 491 35.22 4.78 -11.57
N TYR A 492 34.12 4.06 -11.30
CA TYR A 492 33.25 3.49 -12.33
C TYR A 492 31.77 3.78 -12.07
N VAL A 493 31.03 3.95 -13.16
CA VAL A 493 29.57 3.76 -13.18
C VAL A 493 29.30 2.40 -13.81
N ILE A 494 28.74 1.48 -13.03
CA ILE A 494 28.44 0.12 -13.45
C ILE A 494 26.97 0.08 -13.88
N GLN A 495 26.68 -0.18 -15.15
CA GLN A 495 25.33 -0.11 -15.69
C GLN A 495 24.80 -1.50 -16.03
N GLU A 496 23.65 -1.88 -15.48
CA GLU A 496 22.94 -3.10 -15.89
C GLU A 496 22.22 -2.86 -17.21
N VAL A 497 22.71 -3.49 -18.28
CA VAL A 497 22.16 -3.35 -19.63
C VAL A 497 21.21 -4.48 -20.01
N ALA A 498 21.28 -5.60 -19.29
CA ALA A 498 20.34 -6.72 -19.35
C ALA A 498 20.45 -7.55 -18.05
N THR A 499 19.50 -8.46 -17.82
CA THR A 499 19.51 -9.32 -16.64
C THR A 499 20.85 -10.04 -16.46
N ARG A 500 21.53 -9.74 -15.34
CA ARG A 500 22.88 -10.26 -15.03
C ARG A 500 23.92 -9.94 -16.11
N SER A 501 23.81 -8.78 -16.75
CA SER A 501 24.79 -8.27 -17.71
C SER A 501 25.05 -6.79 -17.44
N VAL A 502 26.30 -6.45 -17.13
CA VAL A 502 26.71 -5.09 -16.80
C VAL A 502 27.81 -4.57 -17.71
N VAL A 503 27.80 -3.25 -17.91
CA VAL A 503 28.87 -2.51 -18.58
C VAL A 503 29.55 -1.60 -17.58
N PHE A 504 30.88 -1.63 -17.51
CA PHE A 504 31.66 -0.79 -16.61
C PHE A 504 32.11 0.48 -17.33
N HIS A 505 31.64 1.63 -16.89
CA HIS A 505 31.98 2.90 -17.50
C HIS A 505 32.99 3.67 -16.63
N PRO A 506 34.23 3.90 -17.08
CA PRO A 506 35.20 4.69 -16.34
C PRO A 506 34.75 6.15 -16.19
N LYS A 507 34.88 6.72 -15.01
CA LYS A 507 34.46 8.10 -14.72
C LYS A 507 35.41 9.18 -15.22
N ALA A 508 36.69 8.83 -15.44
CA ALA A 508 37.76 9.80 -15.73
C ALA A 508 37.45 10.77 -16.89
N GLN A 509 36.59 10.38 -17.84
CA GLN A 509 36.21 11.21 -18.99
C GLN A 509 34.69 11.42 -19.13
N MET A 510 33.89 11.11 -18.10
CA MET A 510 32.44 11.23 -18.17
C MET A 510 31.96 12.67 -18.27
N GLN A 511 31.18 12.93 -19.31
CA GLN A 511 30.52 14.21 -19.52
C GLN A 511 29.04 14.08 -19.17
N PHE A 512 28.67 14.59 -18.00
CA PHE A 512 27.27 14.72 -17.61
C PHE A 512 26.62 15.90 -18.35
N VAL A 513 25.51 15.63 -19.04
CA VAL A 513 24.82 16.65 -19.84
C VAL A 513 24.00 17.65 -19.01
N SER A 514 23.86 17.43 -17.70
CA SER A 514 23.20 18.35 -16.80
C SER A 514 23.97 18.51 -15.49
N GLU A 515 23.91 19.71 -14.92
CA GLU A 515 24.49 20.02 -13.60
C GLU A 515 23.89 19.13 -12.50
N ARG A 516 22.61 18.76 -12.63
CA ARG A 516 21.94 17.82 -11.72
C ARG A 516 22.62 16.45 -11.72
N LEU A 517 22.90 15.88 -12.89
CA LEU A 517 23.53 14.57 -12.97
C LEU A 517 24.97 14.60 -12.44
N ARG A 518 25.68 15.72 -12.70
CA ARG A 518 27.01 15.95 -12.13
C ARG A 518 26.95 15.99 -10.61
N TRP A 519 26.04 16.78 -10.04
CA TRP A 519 25.84 16.83 -8.58
C TRP A 519 25.45 15.47 -7.99
N MET A 520 24.61 14.69 -8.68
CA MET A 520 24.25 13.34 -8.25
C MET A 520 25.46 12.40 -8.22
N ASP A 521 26.40 12.55 -9.14
CA ASP A 521 27.65 11.78 -9.12
C ASP A 521 28.52 12.15 -7.92
N GLU A 522 28.78 13.45 -7.77
CA GLU A 522 29.61 14.03 -6.71
C GLU A 522 29.13 13.68 -5.29
N ASN A 523 27.82 13.48 -5.12
CA ASN A 523 27.19 13.18 -3.84
C ASN A 523 26.82 11.70 -3.67
N ALA A 524 27.38 10.79 -4.49
CA ALA A 524 27.10 9.35 -4.46
C ALA A 524 25.61 8.97 -4.60
N ARG A 525 24.83 9.82 -5.27
CA ARG A 525 23.37 9.70 -5.48
C ARG A 525 22.98 9.11 -6.85
N LEU A 526 23.95 8.64 -7.64
CA LEU A 526 23.67 7.92 -8.89
C LEU A 526 23.26 6.45 -8.67
N ASN A 527 23.46 5.89 -7.46
CA ASN A 527 23.08 4.51 -7.16
C ASN A 527 21.58 4.26 -7.36
N GLY A 528 21.25 3.31 -8.24
CA GLY A 528 19.87 2.98 -8.61
C GLY A 528 19.24 3.94 -9.61
N ALA A 529 19.98 4.96 -10.09
CA ALA A 529 19.48 5.87 -11.12
C ALA A 529 19.45 5.19 -12.49
N GLU A 530 18.48 5.58 -13.32
CA GLU A 530 18.39 5.13 -14.70
C GLU A 530 19.09 6.14 -15.62
N LEU A 531 20.13 5.68 -16.33
CA LEU A 531 20.95 6.54 -17.19
C LEU A 531 21.01 6.00 -18.62
N GLN A 532 21.31 6.89 -19.54
CA GLN A 532 21.72 6.55 -20.90
C GLN A 532 23.15 7.04 -21.11
N ILE A 533 24.08 6.14 -21.40
CA ILE A 533 25.48 6.47 -21.65
C ILE A 533 25.81 6.16 -23.11
N GLY A 534 26.24 7.16 -23.86
CA GLY A 534 26.70 7.01 -25.24
C GLY A 534 28.14 7.47 -25.39
N TYR A 535 28.90 6.81 -26.26
CA TYR A 535 30.29 7.15 -26.52
C TYR A 535 30.45 7.84 -27.87
N ASP A 536 31.36 8.80 -27.90
CA ASP A 536 31.82 9.53 -29.08
C ASP A 536 33.35 9.41 -29.08
N GLY A 537 33.88 8.49 -29.87
CA GLY A 537 35.21 7.90 -29.66
C GLY A 537 35.27 7.19 -28.30
N ASP A 538 36.21 7.58 -27.46
CA ASP A 538 36.42 7.09 -26.09
C ASP A 538 35.67 7.92 -25.03
N ARG A 539 34.97 8.99 -25.42
CA ARG A 539 34.35 9.94 -24.50
C ARG A 539 32.91 9.58 -24.16
N PRO A 540 32.59 9.21 -22.90
CA PRO A 540 31.23 8.96 -22.48
C PRO A 540 30.45 10.27 -22.25
N LYS A 541 29.27 10.36 -22.87
CA LYS A 541 28.24 11.37 -22.56
C LYS A 541 27.08 10.69 -21.83
N VAL A 542 26.76 11.23 -20.64
CA VAL A 542 25.77 10.67 -19.72
C VAL A 542 24.50 11.51 -19.73
N TYR A 543 23.40 10.89 -20.12
CA TYR A 543 22.08 11.48 -20.23
C TYR A 543 21.14 10.89 -19.18
N PRO A 544 20.17 11.67 -18.68
CA PRO A 544 19.10 11.12 -17.86
C PRO A 544 18.26 10.21 -18.75
N TRP A 545 17.94 9.02 -18.25
CA TRP A 545 17.07 8.09 -18.95
C TRP A 545 15.98 7.62 -18.01
N ASP A 546 14.86 7.24 -18.59
CA ASP A 546 13.68 6.89 -17.84
C ASP A 546 13.03 5.72 -18.57
N ARG A 547 13.12 4.53 -17.96
CA ARG A 547 12.59 3.29 -18.52
C ARG A 547 11.09 3.38 -18.70
N ALA A 548 10.38 4.03 -17.78
CA ALA A 548 8.94 4.22 -17.90
C ALA A 548 8.58 5.11 -19.10
N ARG A 549 9.38 6.15 -19.36
CA ARG A 549 9.24 6.98 -20.56
C ARG A 549 9.48 6.17 -21.83
N GLU A 550 10.56 5.41 -21.92
CA GLU A 550 10.87 4.62 -23.13
C GLU A 550 9.82 3.52 -23.35
N LEU A 551 9.35 2.86 -22.29
CA LEU A 551 8.27 1.87 -22.38
C LEU A 551 6.97 2.51 -22.89
N LEU A 552 6.63 3.70 -22.41
CA LEU A 552 5.46 4.44 -22.89
C LEU A 552 5.62 4.80 -24.38
N GLU A 553 6.78 5.33 -24.78
CA GLU A 553 7.11 5.64 -26.18
C GLU A 553 7.00 4.40 -27.08
N ARG A 554 7.54 3.26 -26.66
CA ARG A 554 7.44 1.98 -27.38
C ARG A 554 6.01 1.47 -27.46
N THR A 555 5.26 1.53 -26.37
CA THR A 555 3.86 1.08 -26.33
C THR A 555 3.00 1.90 -27.27
N VAL A 556 3.13 3.23 -27.22
CA VAL A 556 2.43 4.15 -28.14
C VAL A 556 2.85 3.89 -29.58
N GLY A 557 4.14 3.69 -29.84
CA GLY A 557 4.65 3.32 -31.17
C GLY A 557 4.05 2.00 -31.69
N SER A 558 3.93 0.98 -30.84
CA SER A 558 3.29 -0.29 -31.17
C SER A 558 1.79 -0.10 -31.45
N LEU A 559 1.09 0.69 -30.64
CA LEU A 559 -0.33 0.99 -30.85
C LEU A 559 -0.57 1.74 -32.16
N LYS A 560 0.31 2.69 -32.52
CA LYS A 560 0.26 3.37 -33.82
C LYS A 560 0.52 2.39 -34.97
N LYS A 561 1.48 1.48 -34.82
CA LYS A 561 1.75 0.44 -35.83
C LYS A 561 0.51 -0.44 -36.04
N SER A 562 -0.10 -0.93 -34.96
CA SER A 562 -1.35 -1.70 -35.03
C SER A 562 -2.51 -0.89 -35.59
N ALA A 563 -2.60 0.41 -35.27
CA ALA A 563 -3.60 1.30 -35.83
C ALA A 563 -3.49 1.40 -37.37
N ARG A 564 -2.26 1.49 -37.89
CA ARG A 564 -1.97 1.48 -39.33
C ARG A 564 -2.29 0.14 -39.97
N GLU A 565 -1.88 -0.97 -39.34
CA GLU A 565 -2.13 -2.33 -39.84
C GLU A 565 -3.63 -2.66 -39.91
N LEU A 566 -4.43 -2.12 -38.99
CA LEU A 566 -5.88 -2.31 -38.93
C LEU A 566 -6.68 -1.21 -39.65
N ASN A 567 -6.02 -0.31 -40.39
CA ASN A 567 -6.64 0.81 -41.10
C ASN A 567 -7.55 1.70 -40.22
N TYR A 568 -7.19 1.91 -38.95
CA TYR A 568 -7.85 2.90 -38.10
C TYR A 568 -7.57 4.33 -38.60
N SER A 569 -8.49 5.25 -38.29
CA SER A 569 -8.38 6.66 -38.70
C SER A 569 -7.06 7.30 -38.23
N PRO A 570 -6.42 8.17 -39.04
CA PRO A 570 -5.26 8.96 -38.63
C PRO A 570 -5.47 9.78 -37.35
N ASN A 571 -6.72 10.09 -37.02
CA ASN A 571 -7.09 10.78 -35.77
C ASN A 571 -6.72 9.97 -34.52
N LEU A 572 -6.68 8.63 -34.60
CA LEU A 572 -6.27 7.77 -33.49
C LEU A 572 -4.78 7.95 -33.17
N GLU A 573 -3.92 8.06 -34.19
CA GLU A 573 -2.49 8.34 -33.97
C GLU A 573 -2.27 9.69 -33.29
N VAL A 574 -3.01 10.71 -33.72
CA VAL A 574 -2.98 12.05 -33.12
C VAL A 574 -3.45 12.03 -31.67
N MET A 575 -4.53 11.28 -31.36
CA MET A 575 -4.97 11.11 -29.96
C MET A 575 -3.93 10.38 -29.11
N LEU A 576 -3.29 9.34 -29.65
CA LEU A 576 -2.23 8.62 -28.94
C LEU A 576 -1.03 9.55 -28.64
N ASP A 577 -0.65 10.42 -29.58
CA ASP A 577 0.38 11.45 -29.35
C ASP A 577 -0.03 12.45 -28.27
N GLN A 578 -1.28 12.93 -28.30
CA GLN A 578 -1.79 13.87 -27.30
C GLN A 578 -1.83 13.25 -25.90
N LEU A 579 -2.26 11.99 -25.78
CA LEU A 579 -2.28 11.27 -24.52
C LEU A 579 -0.87 11.06 -23.98
N GLN A 580 0.07 10.66 -24.83
CA GLN A 580 1.48 10.53 -24.48
C GLN A 580 2.05 11.87 -23.98
N ALA A 581 1.84 12.95 -24.74
CA ALA A 581 2.33 14.28 -24.39
C ALA A 581 1.74 14.81 -23.07
N ARG A 582 0.43 14.60 -22.83
CA ARG A 582 -0.22 14.95 -21.55
C ARG A 582 0.26 14.11 -20.39
N SER A 583 0.51 12.82 -20.61
CA SER A 583 1.10 11.95 -19.59
C SER A 583 2.47 12.47 -19.19
N TRP A 584 3.26 12.92 -20.16
CA TRP A 584 4.62 13.41 -19.91
C TRP A 584 4.71 14.84 -19.38
N ALA A 585 3.77 15.71 -19.76
CA ALA A 585 3.64 17.04 -19.18
C ALA A 585 3.37 16.97 -17.67
N ARG A 586 2.42 16.12 -17.25
CA ARG A 586 2.11 15.91 -15.83
C ARG A 586 3.33 15.43 -15.03
N VAL A 587 4.10 14.49 -15.57
CA VAL A 587 5.33 14.00 -14.90
C VAL A 587 6.41 15.09 -14.82
N ARG A 588 6.59 15.91 -15.86
CA ARG A 588 7.57 17.01 -15.85
C ARG A 588 7.17 18.15 -14.92
N GLU A 589 5.89 18.53 -14.91
CA GLU A 589 5.36 19.57 -14.02
C GLU A 589 5.54 19.16 -12.55
N ALA A 590 5.25 17.91 -12.21
CA ALA A 590 5.52 17.36 -10.88
C ALA A 590 7.02 17.42 -10.52
N ARG A 591 7.92 17.10 -11.47
CA ARG A 591 9.38 17.18 -11.28
C ARG A 591 9.90 18.60 -11.09
N ALA A 592 9.39 19.56 -11.86
CA ALA A 592 9.79 20.96 -11.80
C ALA A 592 9.32 21.63 -10.49
N ALA A 593 8.07 21.36 -10.09
CA ALA A 593 7.53 21.84 -8.82
C ALA A 593 8.31 21.32 -7.60
N ALA A 594 8.68 20.03 -7.62
CA ALA A 594 9.49 19.44 -6.55
C ALA A 594 10.91 20.04 -6.48
N LEU A 595 11.52 20.39 -7.62
CA LEU A 595 12.86 20.97 -7.68
C LEU A 595 12.90 22.42 -7.19
N GLU A 596 11.93 23.26 -7.60
CA GLU A 596 11.87 24.66 -7.15
C GLU A 596 11.62 24.74 -5.64
N GLN A 597 10.74 23.89 -5.10
CA GLN A 597 10.53 23.79 -3.65
C GLN A 597 11.77 23.31 -2.87
N SER A 598 12.63 22.50 -3.50
CA SER A 598 13.90 22.07 -2.90
C SER A 598 14.96 23.17 -2.91
N LYS A 599 15.00 24.02 -3.95
CA LYS A 599 15.93 25.15 -4.05
C LYS A 599 15.57 26.28 -3.10
N GLU A 600 14.29 26.61 -2.99
CA GLU A 600 13.80 27.63 -2.06
C GLU A 600 14.11 27.26 -0.59
N LYS A 601 14.09 25.97 -0.26
CA LYS A 601 14.44 25.47 1.08
C LYS A 601 15.95 25.42 1.34
N GLY A 602 16.77 25.12 0.33
CA GLY A 602 18.23 25.16 0.43
C GLY A 602 18.77 26.59 0.61
N ALA A 603 18.20 27.57 -0.10
CA ALA A 603 18.59 28.98 0.02
C ALA A 603 18.20 29.61 1.36
N SER A 604 17.19 29.07 2.05
CA SER A 604 16.79 29.50 3.39
C SER A 604 17.68 28.93 4.52
N GLN A 605 18.64 28.06 4.21
CA GLN A 605 19.51 27.39 5.19
C GLN A 605 20.97 27.85 5.16
N ASP A 606 21.34 28.84 4.34
CA ASP A 606 22.65 29.49 4.46
C ASP A 606 22.65 30.41 5.69
N PRO A 607 23.51 30.17 6.71
CA PRO A 607 23.54 31.01 7.90
C PRO A 607 24.11 32.38 7.53
N SER A 608 23.35 33.43 7.81
CA SER A 608 23.87 34.79 7.88
C SER A 608 25.12 34.80 8.76
N GLY A 609 26.25 35.20 8.18
CA GLY A 609 27.56 35.20 8.82
C GLY A 609 27.61 36.01 10.13
N PRO A 610 28.64 35.79 10.96
CA PRO A 610 28.71 36.40 12.28
C PRO A 610 29.05 37.87 12.13
N ASP A 611 28.10 38.76 12.40
CA ASP A 611 28.37 40.18 12.53
C ASP A 611 28.90 40.50 13.94
N ARG A 612 29.90 41.39 13.95
CA ARG A 612 30.81 41.77 15.04
C ARG A 612 30.15 42.45 16.24
#